data_AF-A0A8K0TGJ5-F1
#
_entry.id   AF-A0A8K0TGJ5-F1
#
_cell.length_a   1.000
_cell.length_b   1.000
_cell.length_c   1.000
_cell.angle_alpha   90.00
_cell.angle_beta   90.00
_cell.angle_gamma   90.00
#
_symmetry.space_group_name_H-M   'P 1'
#
loop_
_entity.id
_entity.type
_entity.pdbx_description
1 polymer ?
#
loop_
_entity_poly.entity_id
_entity_poly.type
_entity_poly.pdbx_seq_one_letter_code
_entity_poly.pdbx_strand_id
1 'polypeptide(L)'
;MDARNAAVWSLTLPWTNKSDAYIETSYKGPVGPLQHRCPLCTATGPKLLECAGCHAARYCSREHQVADRPRHKRLCKTIKEGRAETAREEHLIRNATEDDYTPANAFETAVGLFWGYKNTRDYMIARMRLAESYLLRSGSLNGVQEALDHMLDMIQAVPERQSRLA
;
A
#
# COMPACT_ATOMS: atom_id res chain seq x y z
N MET A 1 -11.15 47.89 49.46
CA MET A 1 -11.14 47.72 48.00
C MET A 1 -10.11 46.64 47.70
N ASP A 2 -10.36 45.38 48.06
CA ASP A 2 -11.15 44.38 47.31
C ASP A 2 -10.57 44.14 45.91
N ALA A 3 -9.85 43.04 45.74
CA ALA A 3 -10.31 41.75 45.17
C ALA A 3 -10.17 41.77 43.63
N ARG A 4 -9.52 40.83 42.94
CA ARG A 4 -9.62 39.36 42.92
C ARG A 4 -8.34 38.85 42.22
N ASN A 5 -7.49 37.99 42.77
CA ASN A 5 -7.62 36.57 43.11
C ASN A 5 -7.96 35.64 41.93
N ALA A 6 -6.98 34.82 41.50
CA ALA A 6 -7.07 33.41 41.11
C ALA A 6 -5.72 33.01 40.45
N ALA A 7 -4.75 32.53 41.22
CA ALA A 7 -4.59 31.12 41.59
C ALA A 7 -4.36 30.19 40.39
N VAL A 8 -3.06 29.94 40.15
CA VAL A 8 -2.43 28.67 39.81
C VAL A 8 -3.39 27.50 39.59
N TRP A 9 -3.47 27.04 38.34
CA TRP A 9 -3.70 25.63 38.04
C TRP A 9 -2.62 25.19 37.05
N SER A 10 -1.46 24.81 37.62
CA SER A 10 -0.50 23.96 36.93
C SER A 10 -1.16 22.59 36.73
N LEU A 11 -1.84 22.41 35.60
CA LEU A 11 -2.30 21.09 35.17
C LEU A 11 -1.13 20.40 34.45
N THR A 12 -0.20 19.86 35.24
CA THR A 12 0.63 18.76 34.76
C THR A 12 -0.30 17.58 34.46
N LEU A 13 -0.64 17.38 33.19
CA LEU A 13 -1.39 16.22 32.74
C LEU A 13 -0.54 14.95 33.01
N PRO A 14 -1.04 13.98 33.81
CA PRO A 14 -0.26 12.86 34.33
C PRO A 14 -0.10 11.69 33.35
N TRP A 15 -0.11 11.96 32.03
CA TRP A 15 -0.14 10.90 31.01
C TRP A 15 0.92 11.07 29.90
N THR A 16 2.11 11.60 30.21
CA THR A 16 3.25 11.39 29.30
C THR A 16 3.78 9.99 29.52
N ASN A 17 3.13 9.00 28.90
CA ASN A 17 3.65 7.66 28.87
C ASN A 17 4.97 7.68 28.09
N LYS A 18 6.02 7.01 28.59
CA LYS A 18 7.35 6.94 27.95
C LYS A 18 7.33 6.22 26.58
N SER A 19 6.15 5.87 26.07
CA SER A 19 5.89 5.33 24.74
C SER A 19 5.48 6.38 23.70
N ASP A 20 5.30 7.66 24.07
CA ASP A 20 5.05 8.76 23.12
C ASP A 20 6.32 9.20 22.37
N ALA A 21 7.24 8.26 22.16
CA ALA A 21 8.22 8.39 21.10
C ALA A 21 7.42 8.40 19.80
N TYR A 22 7.29 9.59 19.20
CA TYR A 22 6.93 9.74 17.80
C TYR A 22 7.67 8.64 17.05
N ILE A 23 6.94 7.61 16.57
CA ILE A 23 7.58 6.54 15.81
C ILE A 23 8.10 7.23 14.58
N GLU A 24 9.40 7.55 14.59
CA GLU A 24 10.10 8.09 13.45
C GLU A 24 9.93 7.04 12.36
N THR A 25 9.00 7.31 11.47
CA THR A 25 8.67 6.40 10.40
C THR A 25 9.93 6.26 9.58
N SER A 26 10.56 5.08 9.66
CA SER A 26 11.73 4.73 8.84
C SER A 26 11.44 4.78 7.34
N TYR A 27 10.19 5.02 6.94
CA TYR A 27 9.79 5.26 5.58
C TYR A 27 10.28 6.63 5.10
N LYS A 28 11.53 6.63 4.60
CA LYS A 28 12.01 7.68 3.71
C LYS A 28 11.40 7.39 2.34
N GLY A 29 10.29 8.05 2.01
CA GLY A 29 9.69 8.02 0.68
C GLY A 29 10.72 8.42 -0.40
N PRO A 30 10.41 8.22 -1.68
CA PRO A 30 11.32 8.56 -2.77
C PRO A 30 11.77 10.03 -2.64
N VAL A 31 13.09 10.24 -2.57
CA VAL A 31 13.67 11.59 -2.48
C VAL A 31 13.68 12.21 -3.88
N GLY A 32 13.03 13.37 -4.02
CA GLY A 32 12.88 14.08 -5.29
C GLY A 32 11.61 13.71 -6.06
N PRO A 33 11.51 14.09 -7.35
CA PRO A 33 10.31 13.85 -8.14
C PRO A 33 10.00 12.35 -8.29
N LEU A 34 8.71 12.01 -8.18
CA LEU A 34 8.22 10.65 -8.38
C LEU A 34 8.26 10.29 -9.87
N GLN A 35 9.33 9.62 -10.29
CA GLN A 35 9.56 9.24 -11.69
C GLN A 35 10.26 7.88 -11.79
N HIS A 36 10.17 7.25 -12.96
CA HIS A 36 10.93 6.03 -13.25
C HIS A 36 12.44 6.32 -13.19
N ARG A 37 13.15 5.55 -12.37
CA ARG A 37 14.59 5.72 -12.16
C ARG A 37 15.29 4.40 -11.90
N CYS A 38 16.56 4.34 -12.29
CA CYS A 38 17.44 3.25 -11.90
C CYS A 38 17.91 3.46 -10.45
N PRO A 39 17.92 2.41 -9.59
CA PRO A 39 18.36 2.55 -8.20
C PRO A 39 19.89 2.51 -8.02
N LEU A 40 20.66 2.42 -9.11
CA LEU A 40 22.13 2.36 -9.10
C LEU A 40 22.81 3.52 -9.84
N CYS A 41 22.05 4.37 -10.54
CA CYS A 41 22.60 5.52 -11.26
C CYS A 41 21.57 6.64 -11.40
N THR A 42 21.92 7.69 -12.15
CA THR A 42 21.07 8.86 -12.41
C THR A 42 20.11 8.69 -13.58
N ALA A 43 20.10 7.52 -14.25
CA ALA A 43 19.23 7.28 -15.39
C ALA A 43 17.75 7.28 -14.97
N THR A 44 16.94 8.01 -15.72
CA THR A 44 15.51 8.15 -15.49
C THR A 44 14.73 8.09 -16.81
N GLY A 45 13.42 7.85 -16.73
CA GLY A 45 12.53 7.88 -17.88
C GLY A 45 11.79 6.55 -18.14
N PRO A 46 10.84 6.56 -19.09
CA PRO A 46 9.95 5.43 -19.32
C PRO A 46 10.62 4.22 -19.96
N LYS A 47 11.72 4.41 -20.71
CA LYS A 47 12.43 3.35 -21.46
C LYS A 47 13.30 2.43 -20.59
N LEU A 48 13.24 2.56 -19.27
CA LEU A 48 13.97 1.69 -18.36
C LEU A 48 13.36 0.28 -18.33
N LEU A 49 14.21 -0.73 -18.26
CA LEU A 49 13.83 -2.14 -18.16
C LEU A 49 13.14 -2.41 -16.84
N GLU A 50 11.96 -3.03 -16.90
CA GLU A 50 11.23 -3.43 -15.70
C GLU A 50 11.78 -4.74 -15.12
N CYS A 51 11.72 -4.86 -13.79
CA CYS A 51 11.91 -6.14 -13.15
C CYS A 51 10.76 -7.07 -13.53
N ALA A 52 11.03 -8.09 -14.36
CA ALA A 52 10.03 -9.09 -14.75
C ALA A 52 9.43 -9.90 -13.57
N GLY A 53 10.01 -9.81 -12.38
CA GLY A 53 9.50 -10.48 -11.19
C GLY A 53 8.41 -9.67 -10.48
N CYS A 54 8.71 -8.41 -10.15
CA CYS A 54 7.81 -7.58 -9.34
C CYS A 54 7.19 -6.42 -10.10
N HIS A 55 7.63 -6.08 -11.32
CA HIS A 55 7.15 -4.93 -12.11
C HIS A 55 7.20 -3.56 -11.42
N ALA A 56 7.76 -3.45 -10.21
CA ALA A 56 7.86 -2.21 -9.45
C ALA A 56 9.21 -1.50 -9.69
N ALA A 57 10.31 -2.25 -9.70
CA ALA A 57 11.64 -1.70 -9.94
C ALA A 57 11.95 -1.57 -11.44
N ARG A 58 12.68 -0.50 -11.82
CA ARG A 58 13.17 -0.29 -13.18
C ARG A 58 14.69 -0.05 -13.21
N TYR A 59 15.34 -0.42 -14.31
CA TYR A 59 16.79 -0.40 -14.49
C TYR A 59 17.16 0.12 -15.88
N CYS A 60 18.30 0.82 -16.01
CA CYS A 60 18.75 1.25 -17.34
C CYS A 60 19.37 0.12 -18.17
N SER A 61 19.78 -0.98 -17.52
CA SER A 61 20.42 -2.11 -18.19
C SER A 61 20.31 -3.39 -17.35
N ARG A 62 20.62 -4.54 -17.97
CA ARG A 62 20.60 -5.84 -17.31
C ARG A 62 21.69 -5.95 -16.24
N GLU A 63 22.82 -5.28 -16.44
CA GLU A 63 23.94 -5.24 -15.49
C GLU A 63 23.49 -4.60 -14.17
N HIS A 64 22.79 -3.47 -14.23
CA HIS A 64 22.24 -2.81 -13.04
C HIS A 64 21.15 -3.66 -12.37
N GLN A 65 20.32 -4.36 -13.13
CA GLN A 65 19.34 -5.29 -12.58
C GLN A 65 20.00 -6.45 -11.82
N VAL A 66 21.07 -7.04 -12.37
CA VAL A 66 21.82 -8.11 -11.72
C VAL A 66 22.55 -7.61 -10.47
N ALA A 67 23.17 -6.43 -10.55
CA ALA A 67 23.88 -5.82 -9.43
C ALA A 67 22.94 -5.45 -8.27
N ASP A 68 21.72 -4.98 -8.54
CA ASP A 68 20.74 -4.65 -7.49
C ASP A 68 20.04 -5.90 -6.91
N ARG A 69 20.15 -7.07 -7.57
CA ARG A 69 19.44 -8.29 -7.19
C ARG A 69 19.58 -8.66 -5.70
N PRO A 70 20.77 -8.65 -5.06
CA PRO A 70 20.89 -9.01 -3.64
C PRO A 70 20.06 -8.09 -2.71
N ARG A 71 20.03 -6.78 -3.01
CA ARG A 71 19.26 -5.79 -2.25
C ARG A 71 17.77 -5.86 -2.55
N HIS A 72 17.42 -6.03 -3.82
CA HIS A 72 16.04 -6.04 -4.32
C HIS A 72 15.29 -7.35 -4.02
N LYS A 73 15.98 -8.49 -3.93
CA LYS A 73 15.38 -9.85 -3.88
C LYS A 73 14.27 -10.00 -2.84
N ARG A 74 14.48 -9.50 -1.62
CA ARG A 74 13.49 -9.63 -0.53
C ARG A 74 12.20 -8.88 -0.87
N LEU A 75 12.31 -7.62 -1.27
CA LEU A 75 11.18 -6.79 -1.68
C LEU A 75 10.47 -7.35 -2.92
N CYS A 76 11.25 -7.82 -3.90
CA CYS A 76 10.72 -8.46 -5.10
C CYS A 76 9.81 -9.64 -4.75
N LYS A 77 10.29 -10.49 -3.83
CA LYS A 77 9.54 -11.65 -3.35
C LYS A 77 8.24 -11.24 -2.64
N THR A 78 8.30 -10.27 -1.72
CA THR A 78 7.11 -9.85 -0.96
C THR A 78 6.03 -9.23 -1.84
N ILE A 79 6.42 -8.45 -2.87
CA ILE A 79 5.44 -7.90 -3.84
C ILE A 79 4.74 -9.04 -4.59
N LYS A 80 5.50 -10.04 -5.06
CA LYS A 80 4.93 -11.21 -5.74
C LYS A 80 3.97 -11.99 -4.85
N GLU A 81 4.36 -12.22 -3.61
CA GLU A 81 3.53 -12.94 -2.64
C GLU A 81 2.26 -12.16 -2.31
N GLY A 82 2.34 -10.84 -2.10
CA GLY A 82 1.17 -9.99 -1.83
C GLY A 82 0.19 -9.93 -3.01
N ARG A 83 0.67 -9.93 -4.25
CA ARG A 83 -0.20 -10.04 -5.44
C ARG A 83 -0.88 -11.40 -5.51
N ALA A 84 -0.14 -12.48 -5.24
CA ALA A 84 -0.70 -13.82 -5.21
C ALA A 84 -1.75 -13.97 -4.10
N GLU A 85 -1.51 -13.40 -2.91
CA GLU A 85 -2.47 -13.34 -1.80
C GLU A 85 -3.73 -12.60 -2.23
N THR A 86 -3.60 -11.37 -2.76
CA THR A 86 -4.73 -10.58 -3.25
C THR A 86 -5.55 -11.33 -4.30
N ALA A 87 -4.90 -11.98 -5.26
CA ALA A 87 -5.57 -12.76 -6.31
C ALA A 87 -6.30 -14.01 -5.77
N ARG A 88 -5.73 -14.68 -4.75
CA ARG A 88 -6.40 -15.80 -4.07
C ARG A 88 -7.66 -15.32 -3.35
N GLU A 89 -7.56 -14.27 -2.55
CA GLU A 89 -8.70 -13.76 -1.79
C GLU A 89 -9.81 -13.23 -2.72
N GLU A 90 -9.42 -12.60 -3.84
CA GLU A 90 -10.37 -12.23 -4.89
C GLU A 90 -11.09 -13.44 -5.46
N HIS A 91 -10.34 -14.49 -5.81
CA HIS A 91 -10.91 -15.73 -6.33
C HIS A 91 -11.89 -16.36 -5.33
N LEU A 92 -11.56 -16.37 -4.04
CA LEU A 92 -12.44 -16.89 -2.98
C LEU A 92 -13.75 -16.10 -2.92
N ILE A 93 -13.69 -14.77 -2.96
CA ILE A 93 -14.91 -13.93 -2.91
C ILE A 93 -15.75 -14.11 -4.17
N ARG A 94 -15.13 -14.18 -5.36
CA ARG A 94 -15.85 -14.37 -6.63
C ARG A 94 -16.57 -15.72 -6.72
N ASN A 95 -16.06 -16.75 -6.05
CA ASN A 95 -16.59 -18.11 -6.11
C ASN A 95 -17.28 -18.54 -4.80
N ALA A 96 -17.46 -17.63 -3.84
CA ALA A 96 -18.15 -17.91 -2.59
C ALA A 96 -19.63 -18.18 -2.85
N THR A 97 -20.19 -19.18 -2.17
CA THR A 97 -21.63 -19.34 -2.05
C THR A 97 -22.17 -18.26 -1.12
N GLU A 98 -23.35 -17.71 -1.44
CA GLU A 98 -24.02 -16.74 -0.57
C GLU A 98 -24.25 -17.33 0.83
N ASP A 99 -23.93 -16.55 1.85
CA ASP A 99 -24.19 -16.88 3.26
C ASP A 99 -24.49 -15.61 4.07
N ASP A 100 -24.85 -15.77 5.35
CA ASP A 100 -25.18 -14.65 6.25
C ASP A 100 -24.06 -13.60 6.38
N TYR A 101 -22.84 -13.92 5.96
CA TYR A 101 -21.65 -13.07 6.08
C TYR A 101 -21.06 -12.62 4.73
N THR A 102 -21.62 -13.10 3.61
CA THR A 102 -21.14 -12.85 2.24
C THR A 102 -22.33 -12.67 1.32
N PRO A 103 -22.57 -11.43 0.84
CA PRO A 103 -23.61 -11.21 -0.14
C PRO A 103 -23.24 -11.88 -1.47
N ALA A 104 -24.23 -12.41 -2.19
CA ALA A 104 -24.05 -12.92 -3.54
C ALA A 104 -23.41 -11.83 -4.42
N ASN A 105 -22.39 -12.18 -5.21
CA ASN A 105 -21.65 -11.24 -6.05
C ASN A 105 -21.15 -10.01 -5.27
N ALA A 106 -20.47 -10.22 -4.13
CA ALA A 106 -20.07 -9.15 -3.23
C ALA A 106 -19.42 -7.94 -3.94
N PHE A 107 -18.62 -8.16 -5.00
CA PHE A 107 -18.01 -7.09 -5.82
C PHE A 107 -19.00 -6.11 -6.45
N GLU A 108 -20.23 -6.52 -6.71
CA GLU A 108 -21.27 -5.70 -7.31
C GLU A 108 -22.32 -5.26 -6.28
N THR A 109 -22.58 -6.09 -5.27
CA THR A 109 -23.69 -5.89 -4.32
C THR A 109 -23.24 -5.23 -3.01
N ALA A 110 -21.94 -5.27 -2.68
CA ALA A 110 -21.36 -4.72 -1.46
C ALA A 110 -20.42 -3.52 -1.70
N VAL A 111 -20.60 -2.81 -2.81
CA VAL A 111 -19.87 -1.57 -3.13
C VAL A 111 -19.89 -0.61 -1.94
N GLY A 112 -18.72 -0.12 -1.50
CA GLY A 112 -18.58 0.78 -0.36
C GLY A 112 -18.83 0.14 1.02
N LEU A 113 -19.39 -1.07 1.09
CA LEU A 113 -19.63 -1.84 2.32
C LEU A 113 -18.67 -3.01 2.49
N PHE A 114 -17.70 -3.17 1.58
CA PHE A 114 -16.75 -4.28 1.52
C PHE A 114 -15.94 -4.51 2.81
N TRP A 115 -15.70 -3.48 3.63
CA TRP A 115 -15.05 -3.64 4.93
C TRP A 115 -15.97 -4.21 6.04
N GLY A 116 -17.28 -4.09 5.85
CA GLY A 116 -18.30 -4.51 6.81
C GLY A 116 -18.47 -6.02 6.87
N TYR A 117 -18.33 -6.72 5.74
CA TYR A 117 -18.51 -8.17 5.63
C TYR A 117 -17.26 -8.92 6.06
N LYS A 118 -17.43 -9.98 6.87
CA LYS A 118 -16.28 -10.72 7.41
C LYS A 118 -15.47 -11.40 6.31
N ASN A 119 -16.15 -12.00 5.33
CA ASN A 119 -15.51 -12.84 4.32
C ASN A 119 -14.80 -12.02 3.22
N THR A 120 -15.04 -10.71 3.17
CA THR A 120 -14.32 -9.79 2.27
C THR A 120 -13.16 -9.07 2.96
N ARG A 121 -13.06 -9.11 4.30
CA ARG A 121 -12.00 -8.42 5.04
C ARG A 121 -10.60 -8.92 4.69
N ASP A 122 -10.43 -10.23 4.50
CA ASP A 122 -9.11 -10.80 4.19
C ASP A 122 -8.58 -10.27 2.85
N TYR A 123 -9.45 -10.12 1.86
CA TYR A 123 -9.10 -9.45 0.60
C TYR A 123 -8.71 -7.98 0.79
N MET A 124 -9.47 -7.24 1.58
CA MET A 124 -9.17 -5.83 1.82
C MET A 124 -7.86 -5.66 2.59
N ILE A 125 -7.60 -6.52 3.59
CA ILE A 125 -6.34 -6.57 4.31
C ILE A 125 -5.18 -6.93 3.38
N ALA A 126 -5.36 -7.92 2.49
CA ALA A 126 -4.35 -8.30 1.50
C ALA A 126 -3.99 -7.13 0.57
N ARG A 127 -5.00 -6.39 0.08
CA ARG A 127 -4.79 -5.18 -0.74
C ARG A 127 -4.08 -4.08 0.02
N MET A 128 -4.49 -3.77 1.26
CA MET A 128 -3.80 -2.78 2.11
C MET A 128 -2.35 -3.17 2.36
N ARG A 129 -2.10 -4.44 2.70
CA ARG A 129 -0.75 -4.95 2.96
C ARG A 129 0.12 -4.83 1.71
N LEU A 130 -0.39 -5.23 0.55
CA LEU A 130 0.32 -5.08 -0.73
C LEU A 130 0.67 -3.62 -1.02
N ALA A 131 -0.30 -2.71 -0.89
CA ALA A 131 -0.10 -1.28 -1.11
C ALA A 131 0.92 -0.67 -0.14
N GLU A 132 0.66 -0.73 1.16
CA GLU A 132 1.42 0.00 2.18
C GLU A 132 2.75 -0.67 2.52
N SER A 133 2.73 -1.98 2.72
CA SER A 133 3.90 -2.71 3.24
C SER A 133 4.88 -3.08 2.14
N TYR A 134 4.44 -3.25 0.89
CA TYR A 134 5.30 -3.75 -0.18
C TYR A 134 5.51 -2.71 -1.29
N LEU A 135 4.44 -2.18 -1.87
CA LEU A 135 4.52 -1.30 -3.03
C LEU A 135 5.04 0.10 -2.67
N LEU A 136 4.47 0.77 -1.66
CA LEU A 136 4.97 2.08 -1.21
C LEU A 136 6.43 1.98 -0.71
N ARG A 137 6.77 0.90 0.01
CA ARG A 137 8.14 0.60 0.46
C ARG A 137 9.15 0.42 -0.66
N SER A 138 8.71 0.15 -1.90
CA SER A 138 9.61 0.08 -3.04
C SER A 138 10.21 1.43 -3.44
N GLY A 139 9.56 2.54 -3.07
CA GLY A 139 10.00 3.89 -3.44
C GLY A 139 10.05 4.12 -4.96
N SER A 140 9.29 3.33 -5.73
CA SER A 140 9.25 3.39 -7.19
C SER A 140 7.96 4.04 -7.69
N LEU A 141 8.00 4.70 -8.86
CA LEU A 141 6.79 5.27 -9.48
C LEU A 141 5.74 4.17 -9.75
N ASN A 142 6.15 3.03 -10.30
CA ASN A 142 5.26 1.89 -10.56
C ASN A 142 4.60 1.40 -9.26
N GLY A 143 5.39 1.23 -8.19
CA GLY A 143 4.87 0.80 -6.91
C GLY A 143 3.87 1.80 -6.32
N VAL A 144 4.14 3.10 -6.39
CA VAL A 144 3.22 4.13 -5.90
C VAL A 144 1.93 4.18 -6.73
N GLN A 145 2.01 4.02 -8.06
CA GLN A 145 0.83 3.97 -8.94
C GLN A 145 -0.05 2.76 -8.61
N GLU A 146 0.52 1.57 -8.52
CA GLU A 146 -0.23 0.36 -8.18
C GLU A 146 -0.80 0.41 -6.74
N ALA A 147 -0.05 0.97 -5.79
CA ALA A 147 -0.56 1.17 -4.43
C ALA A 147 -1.76 2.12 -4.42
N LEU A 148 -1.70 3.20 -5.21
CA LEU A 148 -2.82 4.13 -5.37
C LEU A 148 -4.03 3.43 -5.98
N ASP A 149 -3.83 2.60 -7.01
CA ASP A 149 -4.91 1.83 -7.63
C ASP A 149 -5.58 0.90 -6.60
N HIS A 150 -4.81 0.17 -5.80
CA HIS A 150 -5.35 -0.65 -4.71
C HIS A 150 -6.14 0.17 -3.68
N MET A 151 -5.62 1.32 -3.24
CA MET A 151 -6.29 2.19 -2.27
C MET A 151 -7.59 2.76 -2.84
N LEU A 152 -7.58 3.22 -4.10
CA LEU A 152 -8.77 3.73 -4.77
C LEU A 152 -9.80 2.64 -4.98
N ASP A 153 -9.40 1.44 -5.39
CA ASP A 153 -10.33 0.33 -5.57
C ASP A 153 -10.94 -0.13 -4.24
N MET A 154 -10.22 -0.04 -3.12
CA MET A 154 -10.78 -0.32 -1.79
C MET A 154 -11.80 0.72 -1.33
N ILE A 155 -11.66 1.97 -1.77
CA ILE A 155 -12.64 3.03 -1.50
C ILE A 155 -13.83 2.92 -2.45
N GLN A 156 -13.54 2.67 -3.74
CA GLN A 156 -14.56 2.69 -4.79
C GLN A 156 -15.37 1.40 -4.80
N ALA A 157 -14.75 0.22 -4.73
CA ALA A 157 -15.42 -1.08 -4.86
C ALA A 157 -16.58 -1.10 -5.89
N VAL A 158 -16.50 -0.29 -6.96
CA VAL A 158 -17.45 -0.24 -8.08
C VAL A 158 -16.91 -1.15 -9.18
N PRO A 159 -17.76 -1.82 -10.00
CA PRO A 159 -17.28 -2.69 -11.04
C PRO A 159 -16.43 -1.91 -12.05
N GLU A 160 -15.25 -2.48 -12.33
CA GLU A 160 -14.58 -2.38 -13.63
C GLU A 160 -13.91 -1.05 -14.00
N ARG A 161 -12.59 -1.00 -13.76
CA ARG A 161 -11.65 -0.17 -14.53
C ARG A 161 -10.87 -1.04 -15.54
N GLN A 162 -11.53 -1.98 -16.22
CA GLN A 162 -10.98 -2.64 -17.40
C GLN A 162 -11.07 -1.72 -18.63
N SER A 163 -10.28 -0.65 -18.67
CA SER A 163 -10.11 0.14 -19.92
C SER A 163 -8.89 1.05 -19.88
N ARG A 164 -7.68 0.51 -19.63
CA ARG A 164 -6.41 1.24 -19.85
C ARG A 164 -5.32 0.40 -20.51
N LEU A 165 -5.69 -0.61 -21.29
CA LEU A 165 -4.79 -1.31 -22.21
C LEU A 165 -5.50 -1.70 -23.52
N ALA A 166 -6.12 -0.71 -24.16
CA ALA A 166 -6.44 -0.71 -25.58
C ALA A 166 -5.73 0.48 -26.24
#